data_AF-A0A845UVI0-F1
#
_entry.id   AF-A0A845UVI0-F1
#
_cell.length_a   1.000
_cell.length_b   1.000
_cell.length_c   1.000
_cell.angle_alpha   90.00
_cell.angle_beta   90.00
_cell.angle_gamma   90.00
#
_symmetry.space_group_name_H-M   'P 1'
#
loop_
_entity.id
_entity.type
_entity.pdbx_description
1 polymer ?
#
loop_
_entity_poly.entity_id
_entity_poly.type
_entity_poly.pdbx_seq_one_letter_code
_entity_poly.pdbx_strand_id
1 'polypeptide(L)' 'MTPREFELERQLIEVRKAAVEMLVGMARGAASTHAGREDIAKSFDEVAKSGSGEAQRLARLVAAALRG' A
#
# COMPACT_ATOMS: atom_id res chain seq x y z
N MET A 1 15.57 11.49 -25.18
CA MET A 1 14.43 11.95 -24.36
C MET A 1 14.15 13.41 -24.67
N THR A 2 12.91 13.76 -25.00
CA THR A 2 12.49 15.13 -25.34
C THR A 2 12.12 15.90 -24.07
N PRO A 3 12.12 17.25 -24.09
CA PRO A 3 11.65 18.05 -22.95
C PRO A 3 10.23 17.70 -22.49
N ARG A 4 9.35 17.29 -23.43
CA ARG A 4 8.00 16.83 -23.11
C ARG A 4 7.99 15.50 -22.35
N GLU A 5 8.87 14.57 -22.71
CA GLU A 5 9.01 13.29 -22.02
C GLU A 5 9.49 13.48 -20.57
N PHE A 6 10.45 14.39 -20.33
CA PHE A 6 10.87 14.74 -18.97
C PHE A 6 9.74 15.30 -18.10
N GLU A 7 8.91 16.19 -18.65
CA GLU A 7 7.79 16.76 -17.89
C GLU A 7 6.72 15.71 -17.58
N LEU A 8 6.44 14.81 -18.53
CA LEU A 8 5.51 13.70 -18.30
C LEU A 8 6.03 12.73 -17.24
N GLU A 9 7.32 12.40 -17.24
CA GLU A 9 7.92 11.58 -16.18
C GLU A 9 7.81 12.24 -14.81
N ARG A 10 8.09 13.55 -14.73
CA ARG A 10 7.93 14.30 -13.47
C ARG A 10 6.49 14.27 -12.98
N GLN A 11 5.52 14.53 -13.85
CA GLN A 11 4.10 14.48 -13.52
C GLN A 11 3.68 13.07 -13.06
N LEU A 12 4.17 12.03 -13.73
CA LEU A 12 3.90 10.64 -13.35
C LEU A 12 4.42 10.33 -11.94
N ILE A 13 5.63 10.81 -11.60
CA ILE A 13 6.20 10.64 -10.26
C ILE A 13 5.32 11.34 -9.21
N GLU A 14 4.91 12.59 -9.46
CA GLU A 14 4.07 13.33 -8.52
C GLU A 14 2.69 12.68 -8.34
N VAL A 15 2.05 12.22 -9.42
CA VAL A 15 0.78 11.49 -9.34
C VAL A 15 0.93 10.18 -8.57
N ARG A 16 2.03 9.44 -8.76
CA ARG A 16 2.30 8.22 -8.00
C ARG A 16 2.46 8.49 -6.50
N LYS A 17 3.16 9.55 -6.12
CA LYS A 17 3.29 9.96 -4.72
C LYS A 17 1.93 10.32 -4.12
N ALA A 18 1.16 11.16 -4.81
CA ALA A 18 -0.17 11.55 -4.36
C ALA A 18 -1.09 10.34 -4.19
N ALA A 19 -1.07 9.38 -5.13
CA ALA A 19 -1.85 8.15 -5.02
C ALA A 19 -1.47 7.33 -3.78
N VAL A 20 -0.17 7.19 -3.49
CA VAL A 20 0.31 6.49 -2.29
C VAL A 20 -0.15 7.21 -1.02
N GLU A 21 -0.02 8.54 -0.95
CA GLU A 21 -0.47 9.32 0.21
C GLU A 21 -1.97 9.19 0.46
N MET A 22 -2.79 9.21 -0.61
CA MET A 22 -4.23 8.99 -0.51
C MET A 22 -4.56 7.61 0.07
N LEU A 23 -3.90 6.55 -0.42
CA LEU A 23 -4.09 5.19 0.06
C LEU A 23 -3.66 5.04 1.53
N VAL A 24 -2.54 5.66 1.92
CA VAL A 24 -2.08 5.67 3.31
C VAL A 24 -3.06 6.41 4.22
N GLY A 25 -3.60 7.55 3.77
CA GLY A 25 -4.63 8.30 4.49
C GLY A 25 -5.89 7.46 4.73
N MET A 26 -6.37 6.76 3.70
CA MET A 26 -7.52 5.85 3.80
C MET A 26 -7.24 4.69 4.76
N ALA A 27 -6.08 4.04 4.64
CA ALA A 27 -5.68 2.94 5.51
C ALA A 27 -5.60 3.38 6.98
N ARG A 28 -5.08 4.59 7.24
CA ARG A 28 -5.03 5.17 8.60
C ARG A 28 -6.42 5.38 9.18
N GLY A 29 -7.36 5.89 8.38
CA GLY A 29 -8.76 6.04 8.78
C GLY A 29 -9.40 4.70 9.12
N ALA A 30 -9.27 3.70 8.25
CA ALA A 30 -9.82 2.36 8.48
C ALA A 30 -9.18 1.65 9.70
N ALA A 31 -7.87 1.80 9.89
CA ALA A 31 -7.14 1.20 11.00
C ALA A 31 -7.49 1.78 12.40
N SER A 32 -8.29 2.85 12.46
CA SER A 32 -8.77 3.42 13.73
C SER A 32 -9.73 2.49 14.49
N THR A 33 -10.32 1.50 13.82
CA THR A 33 -11.23 0.52 14.42
C THR A 33 -10.65 -0.89 14.33
N HIS A 34 -11.02 -1.76 15.27
CA HIS A 34 -10.58 -3.15 15.23
C HIS A 34 -11.06 -3.88 13.96
N ALA A 35 -12.33 -3.68 13.58
CA ALA A 35 -12.90 -4.25 12.36
C ALA A 35 -12.14 -3.78 11.10
N GLY A 36 -11.84 -2.48 11.00
CA GLY A 36 -11.09 -1.96 9.86
C GLY A 36 -9.64 -2.46 9.83
N ARG A 37 -8.98 -2.64 10.98
CA ARG A 37 -7.66 -3.30 11.01
C ARG A 37 -7.71 -4.74 10.52
N GLU A 38 -8.74 -5.50 10.90
CA GLU A 38 -8.93 -6.88 10.44
C GLU A 38 -9.16 -6.96 8.93
N ASP A 39 -9.94 -6.05 8.35
CA ASP A 39 -10.17 -6.02 6.90
C ASP A 39 -8.91 -5.64 6.11
N ILE A 40 -8.09 -4.73 6.64
CA ILE A 40 -6.77 -4.44 6.06
C ILE A 40 -5.85 -5.67 6.20
N ALA A 41 -5.85 -6.35 7.36
CA ALA A 41 -5.03 -7.53 7.59
C ALA A 41 -5.36 -8.67 6.61
N LYS A 42 -6.66 -8.94 6.36
CA LYS A 42 -7.09 -9.89 5.33
C LYS A 42 -6.56 -9.51 3.95
N SER A 43 -6.57 -8.23 3.60
CA SER A 43 -6.05 -7.75 2.31
C SER A 43 -4.54 -8.05 2.19
N PHE A 44 -3.77 -7.90 3.26
CA PHE A 44 -2.36 -8.30 3.29
C PHE A 44 -2.16 -9.82 3.25
N ASP A 45 -3.05 -10.60 3.87
CA ASP A 45 -3.00 -12.06 3.76
C ASP A 45 -3.22 -12.52 2.30
N GLU A 46 -4.12 -11.88 1.55
CA GLU A 46 -4.29 -12.16 0.12
C GLU A 46 -3.03 -11.83 -0.68
N VAL A 47 -2.40 -10.67 -0.42
CA VAL A 47 -1.10 -10.32 -1.04
C VAL A 47 -0.03 -11.34 -0.70
N ALA A 48 -0.01 -11.84 0.54
CA ALA A 48 0.93 -12.87 0.94
C ALA A 48 0.70 -14.21 0.21
N LYS A 49 -0.53 -14.54 -0.20
CA LYS A 49 -0.80 -15.76 -0.98
C LYS A 49 -0.27 -15.65 -2.41
N SER A 50 -0.32 -14.47 -3.02
CA SER A 50 0.13 -14.24 -4.39
C SER A 50 1.61 -13.80 -4.51
N GLY A 51 2.22 -13.34 -3.41
CA GLY A 51 3.59 -12.85 -3.39
C GLY A 51 4.65 -13.95 -3.26
N SER A 52 5.91 -13.59 -3.50
CA SER A 52 7.07 -14.44 -3.28
C SER A 52 8.16 -13.72 -2.49
N GLY A 53 9.03 -14.49 -1.81
CA GLY A 53 10.18 -13.98 -1.08
C GLY A 53 9.82 -12.96 0.01
N GLU A 54 10.57 -11.86 0.06
CA GLU A 54 10.43 -10.84 1.11
C GLU A 54 9.09 -10.10 1.07
N ALA A 55 8.47 -9.93 -0.10
CA ALA A 55 7.16 -9.28 -0.22
C ALA A 55 6.05 -10.08 0.49
N GLN A 56 6.06 -11.41 0.33
CA GLN A 56 5.15 -12.31 1.03
C GLN A 56 5.39 -12.25 2.55
N ARG A 57 6.65 -12.28 2.98
CA ARG A 57 7.01 -12.21 4.40
C ARG A 57 6.56 -10.89 5.04
N LEU A 58 6.82 -9.77 4.38
CA LEU A 58 6.39 -8.45 4.85
C LEU A 58 4.87 -8.38 4.98
N ALA A 59 4.13 -8.88 3.99
CA ALA A 59 2.67 -8.87 4.02
C ALA A 59 2.12 -9.64 5.24
N ARG A 60 2.68 -10.81 5.58
CA ARG A 60 2.29 -11.56 6.79
C ARG A 60 2.59 -10.81 8.09
N LEU A 61 3.75 -10.15 8.18
CA LEU A 61 4.12 -9.37 9.36
C LEU A 61 3.18 -8.18 9.58
N VAL A 62 2.81 -7.49 8.50
CA VAL A 62 1.86 -6.37 8.56
C VAL A 62 0.47 -6.86 8.97
N ALA A 63 -0.01 -7.98 8.41
CA ALA A 63 -1.29 -8.56 8.80
C ALA A 63 -1.32 -8.95 10.29
N ALA A 64 -0.24 -9.56 10.80
CA ALA A 64 -0.12 -9.89 12.22
C ALA A 64 -0.11 -8.64 13.12
N ALA A 65 0.63 -7.59 12.71
CA ALA A 65 0.72 -6.35 13.47
C ALA A 65 -0.62 -5.57 13.52
N LEU A 66 -1.45 -5.66 12.49
CA LEU A 66 -2.77 -5.03 12.47
C LEU A 66 -3.77 -5.72 13.41
N ARG A 67 -3.59 -7.02 13.65
CA ARG A 67 -4.46 -7.83 14.51
C ARG A 67 -4.10 -7.76 15.99
N GLY A 68 -2.83 -7.47 16.31
CA GLY A 68 -2.34 -7.18 17.66
C GLY A 68 -2.89 -5.86 18.20
#